data_AF-A0A6V8ED11-F1
#
_entry.id   AF-A0A6V8ED11-F1
#
_cell.length_a   1.000
_cell.length_b   1.000
_cell.length_c   1.000
_cell.angle_alpha   90.00
_cell.angle_beta   90.00
_cell.angle_gamma   90.00
#
_symmetry.space_group_name_H-M   'P 1'
#
loop_
_entity.id
_entity.type
_entity.pdbx_description
1 polymer ?
#
loop_
_entity_poly.entity_id
_entity_poly.type
_entity_poly.pdbx_seq_one_letter_code
_entity_poly.pdbx_strand_id
1 'polypeptide(L)'
;MKQKQVGQGSQKRARFERLKAEITSFVLANHGCSAQSIVANLSHDKAMRNHGLTTRKVGFFISRNLAEKLTWWQDHKAGRRVYGDRTRVHK
;
A
#
# COMPACT_ATOMS: atom_id res chain seq x y z
N MET A 1 19.84 31.31 -8.21
CA MET A 1 20.43 30.05 -7.68
C MET A 1 19.79 28.86 -8.40
N LYS A 2 20.54 28.16 -9.26
CA LYS A 2 20.04 26.96 -9.97
C LYS A 2 19.96 25.81 -8.98
N GLN A 3 18.75 25.36 -8.64
CA GLN A 3 18.54 24.16 -7.83
C GLN A 3 19.11 22.95 -8.58
N LYS A 4 20.05 22.23 -7.95
CA LYS A 4 20.63 20.99 -8.46
C LYS A 4 19.51 19.98 -8.68
N GLN A 5 19.33 19.54 -9.92
CA GLN A 5 18.50 18.41 -10.32
C GLN A 5 18.99 17.17 -9.55
N VAL A 6 18.29 16.80 -8.48
CA VAL A 6 18.67 15.66 -7.63
C VAL A 6 18.38 14.38 -8.40
N GLY A 7 19.43 13.66 -8.78
CA GLY A 7 19.42 12.49 -9.66
C GLY A 7 18.55 11.32 -9.18
N GLN A 8 18.38 10.35 -10.09
CA GLN A 8 17.62 9.09 -10.08
C GLN A 8 17.24 8.46 -8.71
N GLY A 9 18.07 8.57 -7.67
CA GLY A 9 17.76 8.16 -6.30
C GLY A 9 16.61 8.94 -5.64
N SER A 10 16.46 10.23 -5.94
CA SER A 10 15.34 11.06 -5.46
C SER A 10 14.00 10.55 -6.00
N GLN A 11 13.95 10.19 -7.28
CA GLN A 11 12.75 9.68 -7.94
C GLN A 11 12.35 8.31 -7.39
N LYS A 12 13.31 7.41 -7.16
CA LYS A 12 13.02 6.10 -6.58
C LYS A 12 12.42 6.23 -5.18
N ARG A 13 12.99 7.11 -4.34
CA ARG A 13 12.47 7.40 -2.99
C ARG A 13 11.08 8.04 -3.06
N ALA A 14 10.87 9.01 -3.94
CA ALA A 14 9.58 9.66 -4.13
C ALA A 14 8.48 8.67 -4.54
N ARG A 15 8.77 7.74 -5.47
CA ARG A 15 7.82 6.68 -5.86
C ARG A 15 7.50 5.75 -4.69
N PHE A 16 8.51 5.39 -3.89
CA PHE A 16 8.33 4.52 -2.73
C PHE A 16 7.48 5.18 -1.64
N GLU A 17 7.74 6.44 -1.30
CA GLU A 17 6.96 7.18 -0.32
C GLU A 17 5.52 7.45 -0.81
N ARG A 18 5.35 7.75 -2.11
CA ARG A 18 4.00 7.82 -2.71
C ARG A 18 3.24 6.51 -2.56
N LEU A 19 3.87 5.37 -2.85
CA LEU A 19 3.24 4.06 -2.71
C LEU A 19 2.82 3.76 -1.27
N LYS A 20 3.68 4.09 -0.29
CA LYS A 20 3.32 3.99 1.14
C LYS A 20 2.07 4.82 1.45
N ALA A 21 2.08 6.09 1.06
CA ALA A 21 0.99 7.03 1.36
C ALA A 21 -0.34 6.55 0.76
N GLU A 22 -0.35 6.15 -0.51
CA GLU A 22 -1.57 5.69 -1.20
C GLU A 22 -2.12 4.40 -0.58
N ILE A 23 -1.26 3.42 -0.28
CA ILE A 23 -1.70 2.17 0.38
C ILE A 23 -2.24 2.46 1.78
N THR A 24 -1.52 3.25 2.58
CA THR A 24 -1.97 3.59 3.94
C THR A 24 -3.29 4.34 3.91
N SER A 25 -3.43 5.38 3.09
CA SER A 25 -4.67 6.15 2.99
C SER A 25 -5.85 5.26 2.58
N PHE A 26 -5.66 4.39 1.59
CA PHE A 26 -6.72 3.51 1.13
C PHE A 26 -7.15 2.50 2.19
N VAL A 27 -6.20 1.84 2.86
CA VAL A 27 -6.50 0.81 3.89
C VAL A 27 -7.15 1.43 5.12
N LEU A 28 -6.72 2.62 5.54
CA LEU A 28 -7.33 3.31 6.69
C LEU A 28 -8.76 3.78 6.39
N ALA A 29 -9.04 4.19 5.15
CA ALA A 29 -10.39 4.52 4.70
C ALA A 29 -11.27 3.28 4.48
N ASN A 30 -10.67 2.13 4.18
CA ASN A 30 -11.37 0.89 3.83
C ASN A 30 -10.88 -0.28 4.69
N HIS A 31 -11.25 -0.27 5.97
CA HIS A 31 -10.88 -1.34 6.90
C HIS A 31 -11.47 -2.69 6.46
N GLY A 32 -10.67 -3.75 6.45
CA GLY A 32 -11.08 -5.07 5.94
C GLY A 32 -11.00 -5.20 4.41
N CYS A 33 -10.37 -4.26 3.71
CA CYS A 33 -10.16 -4.37 2.27
C CYS A 33 -9.16 -5.49 1.91
N SER A 34 -9.27 -6.02 0.69
CA SER A 34 -8.36 -7.06 0.19
C SER A 34 -7.18 -6.49 -0.58
N ALA A 35 -6.14 -7.29 -0.77
CA ALA A 35 -5.02 -6.94 -1.65
C ALA A 35 -5.48 -6.64 -3.09
N GLN A 36 -6.52 -7.32 -3.59
CA GLN A 36 -7.09 -7.03 -4.92
C GLN A 36 -7.66 -5.62 -4.99
N SER A 37 -8.43 -5.22 -3.98
CA SER A 37 -9.02 -3.88 -3.89
C SER A 37 -7.94 -2.79 -3.85
N ILE A 38 -6.86 -3.01 -3.10
CA ILE A 38 -5.71 -2.09 -3.04
C ILE A 38 -5.05 -1.96 -4.42
N VAL A 39 -4.75 -3.08 -5.09
CA VAL A 39 -4.13 -3.08 -6.42
C VAL A 39 -5.03 -2.41 -7.45
N ALA A 40 -6.34 -2.64 -7.39
CA ALA A 40 -7.32 -2.00 -8.27
C ALA A 40 -7.30 -0.48 -8.10
N ASN A 41 -7.38 0.03 -6.86
CA ASN A 41 -7.32 1.48 -6.60
C ASN A 41 -5.99 2.09 -7.07
N LEU A 42 -4.86 1.42 -6.83
CA LEU A 42 -3.56 1.89 -7.31
C LEU A 42 -3.51 1.96 -8.85
N SER A 43 -4.06 0.97 -9.54
CA SER A 43 -3.94 0.83 -10.99
C SER A 43 -4.96 1.67 -11.77
N HIS A 44 -6.20 1.74 -11.28
CA HIS A 44 -7.29 2.42 -11.97
C HIS A 44 -7.41 3.87 -11.51
N ASP A 45 -7.49 4.09 -10.19
CA ASP A 45 -7.79 5.42 -9.65
C ASP A 45 -6.55 6.30 -9.49
N LYS A 46 -5.39 5.69 -9.21
CA LYS A 46 -4.12 6.41 -9.00
C LYS A 46 -3.16 6.36 -10.18
N ALA A 47 -3.56 5.69 -11.27
CA ALA A 47 -2.78 5.50 -12.49
C ALA A 47 -1.36 4.92 -12.26
N MET A 48 -1.16 4.13 -11.21
CA MET A 48 0.12 3.50 -10.85
C MET A 48 0.34 2.14 -11.56
N ARG A 49 -0.12 2.03 -12.82
CA ARG A 49 -0.16 0.78 -13.61
C ARG A 49 1.22 0.19 -13.90
N ASN A 50 2.25 1.03 -13.97
CA ASN A 50 3.58 0.66 -14.49
C ASN A 50 4.54 0.10 -13.42
N HIS A 51 4.05 -0.33 -12.27
CA HIS A 51 4.91 -0.80 -11.16
C HIS A 51 4.94 -2.31 -10.97
N GLY A 52 4.22 -3.08 -11.81
CA GLY A 52 4.17 -4.55 -11.70
C GLY A 52 3.72 -5.01 -10.31
N LEU A 53 2.89 -4.21 -9.64
CA LEU A 53 2.35 -4.46 -8.31
C LEU A 53 1.24 -5.51 -8.43
N THR A 54 1.54 -6.72 -7.98
CA THR A 54 0.55 -7.78 -7.82
C THR A 54 -0.02 -7.77 -6.41
N THR A 55 -1.15 -8.45 -6.21
CA THR A 55 -1.75 -8.64 -4.87
C THR A 55 -0.74 -9.19 -3.87
N ARG A 56 0.05 -10.19 -4.29
CA ARG A 56 1.15 -10.77 -3.51
C ARG A 56 2.23 -9.75 -3.16
N LYS A 57 2.67 -8.93 -4.12
CA LYS A 57 3.68 -7.89 -3.87
C LYS A 57 3.16 -6.81 -2.93
N VAL A 58 1.90 -6.40 -3.05
CA VAL A 58 1.27 -5.47 -2.09
C VAL A 58 1.25 -6.06 -0.69
N GLY A 59 0.89 -7.34 -0.55
CA GLY A 59 0.94 -8.02 0.74
C GLY A 59 2.33 -8.00 1.38
N PHE A 60 3.37 -8.37 0.64
CA PHE A 60 4.75 -8.27 1.14
C PHE A 60 5.17 -6.83 1.43
N PHE A 61 4.74 -5.87 0.60
CA PHE A 61 5.07 -4.46 0.79
C PHE A 61 4.50 -3.93 2.11
N ILE A 62 3.24 -4.25 2.42
CA ILE A 62 2.59 -3.85 3.66
C ILE A 62 3.32 -4.47 4.86
N SER A 63 3.55 -5.78 4.84
CA SER A 63 4.24 -6.47 5.93
C SER A 63 5.66 -5.95 6.19
N ARG A 64 6.37 -5.48 5.16
CA ARG A 64 7.75 -5.00 5.30
C ARG A 64 7.87 -3.52 5.66
N ASN A 65 6.97 -2.69 5.15
CA ASN A 65 7.17 -1.22 5.16
C ASN A 65 6.10 -0.47 5.93
N LEU A 66 4.95 -1.09 6.20
CA LEU A 66 3.78 -0.44 6.79
C LEU A 66 3.26 -1.19 8.02
N ALA A 67 4.02 -2.18 8.53
CA ALA A 67 3.61 -3.00 9.65
C ALA A 67 3.31 -2.18 10.90
N GLU A 68 3.96 -1.03 11.13
CA GLU A 68 3.66 -0.17 12.29
C GLU A 68 2.23 0.39 12.28
N LYS A 69 1.68 0.68 11.10
CA LYS A 69 0.36 1.34 10.95
C LYS A 69 -0.75 0.38 10.54
N LEU A 70 -0.39 -0.62 9.73
CA LEU A 70 -1.34 -1.54 9.13
C LEU A 70 -1.11 -2.95 9.66
N THR A 71 -2.21 -3.70 9.74
CA THR A 71 -2.22 -5.12 10.04
C THR A 71 -3.00 -5.88 8.97
N TRP A 72 -2.97 -7.20 9.06
CA TRP A 72 -3.76 -8.09 8.23
C TRP A 72 -4.27 -9.27 9.05
N TRP A 73 -5.39 -9.84 8.61
CA TRP A 73 -5.93 -11.08 9.15
C TRP A 73 -6.58 -11.89 8.02
N GLN A 74 -6.88 -13.15 8.32
CA GLN A 74 -7.59 -14.03 7.40
C GLN A 74 -9.09 -13.77 7.51
N ASP A 75 -9.73 -13.38 6.40
CA ASP A 75 -11.18 -13.44 6.26
C ASP A 75 -11.54 -14.88 5.90
N HIS A 76 -12.03 -15.63 6.89
CA HIS A 76 -12.41 -17.04 6.73
C HIS A 76 -13.64 -17.23 5.85
N LYS A 77 -14.52 -16.23 5.76
CA LYS A 77 -15.72 -16.30 4.92
C LYS A 77 -15.35 -16.17 3.44
N ALA A 78 -14.44 -15.26 3.11
CA ALA A 78 -13.99 -15.03 1.74
C ALA A 78 -12.72 -15.80 1.35
N GLY A 79 -12.10 -16.55 2.27
CA GLY A 79 -10.90 -17.35 2.02
C GLY A 79 -9.66 -16.52 1.66
N ARG A 80 -9.59 -15.25 2.07
CA ARG A 80 -8.54 -14.31 1.63
C ARG A 80 -7.98 -13.47 2.77
N ARG A 81 -6.79 -12.91 2.55
CA ARG A 81 -6.20 -11.92 3.45
C ARG A 81 -6.87 -10.55 3.26
N VAL A 82 -7.23 -9.94 4.37
CA VAL A 82 -7.74 -8.56 4.42
C VAL A 82 -6.84 -7.69 5.30
N TYR A 83 -6.87 -6.39 5.05
CA TYR A 83 -5.98 -5.41 5.64
C TYR A 83 -6.77 -4.34 6.37
N GLY A 84 -6.17 -3.79 7.42
CA GLY A 84 -6.80 -2.74 8.21
C GLY A 84 -5.82 -1.99 9.09
N ASP A 85 -6.34 -0.93 9.70
CA ASP A 85 -5.68 -0.18 10.76
C ASP A 85 -5.29 -1.10 11.93
N ARG A 86 -4.00 -1.10 12.29
CA ARG A 86 -3.49 -1.90 13.40
C ARG A 86 -4.15 -1.52 14.74
N THR A 87 -4.44 -0.24 14.95
CA THR A 87 -4.98 0.25 16.23
C THR A 87 -6.39 -0.27 16.51
N ARG A 88 -7.15 -0.63 15.46
CA ARG A 88 -8.53 -1.13 15.57
C ARG A 88 -8.63 -2.62 15.89
N VAL A 89 -7.55 -3.37 15.69
CA VAL A 89 -7.54 -4.84 15.85
C VAL A 89 -6.95 -5.25 17.21
N HIS A 90 -6.40 -4.32 17.99
CA HIS A 90 -5.84 -4.57 19.33
C HIS A 90 -6.73 -4.03 20.47
N LYS A 91 -8.00 -3.71 20.17
CA LYS A 91 -9.05 -3.58 21.18
C LYS A 91 -9.75 -4.91 21.34
#